data_AF-A0A7V9G630-F1
#
_entry.id   AF-A0A7V9G630-F1
#
_cell.length_a   1.000
_cell.length_b   1.000
_cell.length_c   1.000
_cell.angle_alpha   90.00
_cell.angle_beta   90.00
_cell.angle_gamma   90.00
#
_symmetry.space_group_name_H-M   'P 1'
#
loop_
_entity.id
_entity.type
_entity.pdbx_description
1 polymer ?
#
loop_
_entity_poly.entity_id
_entity_poly.type
_entity_poly.pdbx_seq_one_letter_code
_entity_poly.pdbx_strand_id
1 'polypeptide(L)'
;MNASDPSVLAKQLAAGATRIDCTAHDRLPVSFLAEASGRSPSAQVTLVNVHGDARAALQVLGLSQRFHVELPTHPPIPALPFTIGIQGAGLVLVIERMISQNRLLDDPVSHSWMRGLLADSVILDFSIVEHVNSMLVAWLLQLAQSAKPARLRLRSTKPQVQTQMKQLRLDQMMDIG
;
A
#
# COMPACT_ATOMS: atom_id res chain seq x y z
N MET A 1 -16.99 -22.72 0.83
CA MET A 1 -16.72 -21.27 0.96
C MET A 1 -15.22 -21.09 0.94
N ASN A 2 -14.68 -20.29 0.01
CA ASN A 2 -13.25 -19.96 0.02
C ASN A 2 -12.96 -19.07 1.22
N ALA A 3 -12.17 -19.55 2.18
CA ALA A 3 -11.82 -18.82 3.39
C ALA A 3 -11.03 -17.52 3.08
N SER A 4 -10.46 -17.41 1.86
CA SER A 4 -9.72 -16.23 1.40
C SER A 4 -10.60 -15.14 0.77
N ASP A 5 -11.93 -15.26 0.81
CA ASP A 5 -12.83 -14.22 0.30
C ASP A 5 -12.70 -12.93 1.15
N PRO A 6 -12.24 -11.80 0.58
CA PRO A 6 -12.08 -10.54 1.31
C PRO A 6 -13.37 -10.03 1.97
N SER A 7 -14.54 -10.49 1.53
CA SER A 7 -15.83 -10.15 2.15
C SER A 7 -15.98 -10.72 3.58
N VAL A 8 -15.22 -11.75 3.95
CA VAL A 8 -15.31 -12.40 5.27
C VAL A 8 -14.84 -11.45 6.38
N LEU A 9 -13.70 -10.78 6.20
CA LEU A 9 -13.17 -9.83 7.18
C LEU A 9 -14.11 -8.64 7.39
N ALA A 10 -14.68 -8.10 6.30
CA ALA A 10 -15.67 -7.03 6.37
C ALA A 10 -16.94 -7.45 7.12
N LYS A 11 -17.44 -8.68 6.87
CA LYS A 11 -18.61 -9.23 7.60
C LYS A 11 -18.34 -9.40 9.09
N GLN A 12 -17.16 -9.91 9.47
CA GLN A 12 -16.76 -10.04 10.87
C GLN A 12 -16.69 -8.68 11.55
N LEU A 13 -16.09 -7.70 10.87
CA LEU A 13 -16.03 -6.33 11.34
C LEU A 13 -17.44 -5.74 11.53
N ALA A 14 -18.31 -5.85 10.52
CA ALA A 14 -19.71 -5.38 10.56
C ALA A 14 -20.53 -6.06 11.66
N ALA A 15 -20.26 -7.33 11.96
CA ALA A 15 -20.87 -8.07 13.08
C ALA A 15 -20.34 -7.63 14.46
N GLY A 16 -19.40 -6.69 14.52
CA GLY A 16 -18.86 -6.16 15.77
C GLY A 16 -17.74 -7.00 16.37
N ALA A 17 -17.11 -7.89 15.59
CA ALA A 17 -15.97 -8.67 16.08
C ALA A 17 -14.81 -7.74 16.47
N THR A 18 -14.34 -7.90 17.71
CA THR A 18 -13.16 -7.18 18.24
C THR A 18 -11.87 -7.97 18.03
N ARG A 19 -11.97 -9.27 17.72
CA ARG A 19 -10.85 -10.15 17.41
C ARG A 19 -11.13 -10.84 16.06
N ILE A 20 -10.21 -10.66 15.12
CA ILE A 20 -10.34 -11.10 13.73
C ILE A 20 -9.17 -12.00 13.39
N ASP A 21 -9.47 -13.23 12.94
CA ASP A 21 -8.48 -14.21 12.53
C ASP A 21 -8.13 -14.05 11.05
N CYS A 22 -6.87 -13.74 10.79
CA CYS A 22 -6.34 -13.50 9.44
C CYS A 22 -5.67 -14.73 8.83
N THR A 23 -5.74 -15.91 9.46
CA THR A 23 -5.05 -17.14 8.98
C THR A 23 -5.38 -17.49 7.53
N ALA A 24 -6.61 -17.22 7.08
CA ALA A 24 -7.04 -17.53 5.72
C ALA A 24 -6.66 -16.47 4.67
N HIS A 25 -6.01 -15.38 5.09
CA HIS A 25 -5.74 -14.20 4.30
C HIS A 25 -4.25 -13.85 4.33
N ASP A 26 -3.54 -14.21 3.26
CA ASP A 26 -2.16 -13.74 3.04
C ASP A 26 -2.09 -12.21 2.89
N ARG A 27 -3.20 -11.59 2.47
CA ARG A 27 -3.31 -10.16 2.18
C ARG A 27 -4.55 -9.55 2.81
N LEU A 28 -4.39 -8.37 3.37
CA LEU A 28 -5.48 -7.61 3.98
C LEU A 28 -6.16 -6.73 2.93
N PRO A 29 -7.50 -6.80 2.78
CA PRO A 29 -8.24 -5.91 1.90
C PRO A 29 -8.13 -4.46 2.36
N VAL A 30 -7.77 -3.55 1.47
CA VAL A 30 -7.65 -2.12 1.79
C VAL A 30 -9.01 -1.53 2.20
N SER A 31 -10.10 -2.02 1.62
CA SER A 31 -11.47 -1.64 2.02
C SER A 31 -11.77 -1.99 3.49
N PHE A 32 -11.35 -3.18 3.94
CA PHE A 32 -11.46 -3.58 5.35
C PHE A 32 -10.63 -2.66 6.25
N LEU A 33 -9.40 -2.34 5.85
CA LEU A 33 -8.55 -1.41 6.60
C LEU A 33 -9.15 0.00 6.67
N ALA A 34 -9.74 0.48 5.57
CA ALA A 34 -10.42 1.77 5.53
C ALA A 34 -11.60 1.82 6.50
N GLU A 35 -12.46 0.80 6.48
CA GLU A 35 -13.64 0.69 7.35
C GLU A 35 -13.25 0.58 8.82
N ALA A 36 -12.31 -0.31 9.15
CA ALA A 36 -11.85 -0.49 10.51
C ALA A 36 -11.13 0.76 11.04
N SER A 37 -10.40 1.47 10.18
CA SER A 37 -9.80 2.76 10.55
C SER A 37 -10.85 3.82 10.81
N GLY A 38 -11.99 3.82 10.11
CA GLY A 38 -13.08 4.78 10.33
C GLY A 38 -13.80 4.65 11.68
N ARG A 39 -13.56 3.56 12.44
CA ARG A 39 -14.20 3.34 13.74
C ARG A 39 -13.61 4.22 14.83
N SER A 40 -14.40 4.42 15.90
CA SER A 40 -13.95 5.15 17.09
C SER A 40 -12.65 4.53 17.65
N PRO A 41 -11.67 5.33 18.11
CA PRO A 41 -10.43 4.83 18.70
C PRO A 41 -10.63 3.86 19.88
N SER A 42 -11.77 3.94 20.56
CA SER A 42 -12.15 3.07 21.67
C SER A 42 -12.53 1.63 21.24
N ALA A 43 -12.78 1.39 19.96
CA ALA A 43 -13.14 0.09 19.40
C ALA A 43 -11.94 -0.55 18.70
N GLN A 44 -10.84 -0.77 19.43
CA GLN A 44 -9.66 -1.42 18.90
C GLN A 44 -9.99 -2.83 18.39
N VAL A 45 -9.57 -3.10 17.16
CA VAL A 45 -9.69 -4.42 16.53
C VAL A 45 -8.35 -5.14 16.71
N THR A 46 -8.41 -6.35 17.26
CA THR A 46 -7.26 -7.24 17.38
C THR A 46 -7.19 -8.14 16.16
N LEU A 47 -6.10 -8.08 15.42
CA LEU A 47 -5.80 -8.98 14.31
C LEU A 47 -4.88 -10.09 14.77
N VAL A 48 -5.25 -11.34 14.50
CA VAL A 48 -4.47 -12.52 14.89
C VAL A 48 -4.03 -13.29 13.68
N ASN A 49 -2.89 -13.99 13.79
CA ASN A 49 -2.30 -14.77 12.70
C ASN A 49 -2.07 -13.96 11.41
N VAL A 50 -1.63 -12.70 11.55
CA VAL A 50 -1.35 -11.81 10.42
C VAL A 50 -0.02 -12.17 9.76
N HIS A 51 -0.03 -12.37 8.45
CA HIS A 51 1.17 -12.66 7.66
C HIS A 51 2.21 -11.53 7.71
N GLY A 52 3.48 -11.85 7.44
CA GLY A 52 4.61 -10.92 7.52
C GLY A 52 4.42 -9.64 6.68
N ASP A 53 4.11 -9.80 5.39
CA ASP A 53 3.92 -8.66 4.48
C ASP A 53 2.72 -7.79 4.89
N ALA A 54 1.64 -8.40 5.37
CA ALA A 54 0.47 -7.68 5.87
C ALA A 54 0.79 -6.87 7.14
N ARG A 55 1.64 -7.41 8.03
CA ARG A 55 2.13 -6.66 9.20
C ARG A 55 3.00 -5.47 8.79
N ALA A 56 3.92 -5.67 7.85
CA ALA A 56 4.73 -4.58 7.31
C ALA A 56 3.83 -3.49 6.69
N ALA A 57 2.79 -3.88 5.95
CA ALA A 57 1.83 -2.93 5.40
C ALA A 57 1.10 -2.12 6.48
N LEU A 58 0.63 -2.76 7.56
CA LEU A 58 -0.02 -2.05 8.67
C LEU A 58 0.91 -1.03 9.33
N GLN A 59 2.20 -1.35 9.47
CA GLN A 59 3.21 -0.43 9.99
C GLN A 59 3.46 0.75 9.05
N VAL A 60 3.66 0.46 7.76
CA VAL A 60 3.88 1.48 6.71
C VAL A 60 2.70 2.45 6.62
N LEU A 61 1.47 1.94 6.74
CA LEU A 61 0.25 2.74 6.71
C LEU A 61 -0.01 3.50 8.03
N GLY A 62 0.84 3.34 9.05
CA GLY A 62 0.64 3.95 10.37
C GLY A 62 -0.58 3.40 11.13
N LEU A 63 -1.07 2.21 10.76
CA LEU A 63 -2.27 1.60 11.32
C LEU A 63 -2.00 0.71 12.53
N SER A 64 -0.73 0.48 12.89
CA SER A 64 -0.35 -0.32 14.06
C SER A 64 -0.88 0.21 15.40
N GLN A 65 -1.25 1.49 15.49
CA GLN A 65 -1.90 2.04 16.70
C GLN A 65 -3.41 1.76 16.74
N ARG A 66 -4.04 1.52 15.58
CA ARG A 66 -5.47 1.24 15.46
C ARG A 66 -5.77 -0.26 15.57
N PHE A 67 -4.85 -1.10 15.10
CA PHE A 67 -4.94 -2.54 15.20
C PHE A 67 -3.95 -3.08 16.21
N HIS A 68 -4.44 -3.84 17.18
CA HIS A 68 -3.56 -4.65 18.01
C HIS A 68 -3.20 -5.92 17.23
N VAL A 69 -1.91 -6.13 16.95
CA VAL A 69 -1.42 -7.33 16.26
C VAL A 69 -0.65 -8.19 17.26
N GLU A 70 -1.07 -9.44 17.46
CA GLU A 70 -0.36 -10.36 18.37
C GLU A 70 1.01 -10.76 17.77
N LEU A 71 2.11 -10.40 18.48
CA LEU A 71 3.51 -10.87 18.30
C LEU A 71 4.26 -10.51 16.99
N PRO A 72 5.62 -10.50 17.05
CA PRO A 72 6.45 -9.49 17.69
C PRO A 72 6.66 -8.26 16.79
N THR A 73 6.89 -7.15 17.48
CA THR A 73 7.22 -5.82 16.95
C THR A 73 8.48 -5.85 16.09
N HIS A 74 8.32 -5.66 14.78
CA HIS A 74 9.43 -5.37 13.89
C HIS A 74 10.11 -4.04 14.28
N PRO A 75 11.39 -3.84 13.91
CA PRO A 75 12.03 -2.55 14.06
C PRO A 75 11.19 -1.46 13.38
N PRO A 76 11.24 -0.21 13.90
CA PRO A 76 10.51 0.90 13.30
C PRO A 76 10.91 1.04 11.84
N ILE A 77 9.91 1.18 10.97
CA ILE A 77 10.12 1.38 9.54
C ILE A 77 10.75 2.76 9.34
N PRO A 78 11.81 2.89 8.52
CA PRO A 78 12.41 4.17 8.22
C PRO A 78 11.39 5.10 7.55
N ALA A 79 11.61 6.41 7.65
CA ALA A 79 10.78 7.39 6.94
C ALA A 79 10.89 7.15 5.43
N LEU A 80 9.78 6.77 4.79
CA LEU A 80 9.72 6.50 3.36
C LEU A 80 9.69 7.81 2.56
N PRO A 81 10.23 7.85 1.32
CA PRO A 81 10.27 9.06 0.48
C PRO A 81 8.91 9.41 -0.17
N PHE A 82 7.82 9.02 0.48
CA PHE A 82 6.46 9.26 0.04
C PHE A 82 5.52 9.10 1.23
N THR A 83 4.40 9.81 1.16
CA THR A 83 3.30 9.64 2.11
C THR A 83 2.23 8.74 1.53
N ILE A 84 1.48 8.05 2.38
CA ILE A 84 0.52 7.04 1.95
C ILE A 84 -0.83 7.34 2.59
N GLY A 85 -1.87 7.35 1.77
CA GLY A 85 -3.26 7.45 2.19
C GLY A 85 -4.09 6.29 1.67
N ILE A 86 -5.12 5.91 2.43
CA ILE A 86 -6.16 5.00 1.96
C ILE A 86 -7.29 5.82 1.36
N GLN A 87 -7.73 5.47 0.15
CA GLN A 87 -8.85 6.11 -0.54
C GLN A 87 -9.82 5.04 -1.04
N GLY A 88 -10.89 4.78 -0.27
CA GLY A 88 -11.83 3.70 -0.57
C GLY A 88 -11.15 2.34 -0.53
N ALA A 89 -11.23 1.58 -1.62
CA ALA A 89 -10.55 0.29 -1.79
C ALA A 89 -9.14 0.41 -2.40
N GLY A 90 -8.61 1.63 -2.54
CA GLY A 90 -7.31 1.91 -3.14
C GLY A 90 -6.35 2.65 -2.22
N LEU A 91 -5.12 2.80 -2.71
CA LEU A 91 -4.04 3.56 -2.06
C LEU A 91 -3.68 4.79 -2.89
N VAL A 92 -3.27 5.84 -2.21
CA VAL A 92 -2.66 7.04 -2.83
C VAL A 92 -1.29 7.23 -2.19
N LEU A 93 -0.24 7.22 -3.02
CA LEU A 93 1.13 7.52 -2.61
C LEU A 93 1.48 8.91 -3.15
N VAL A 94 1.73 9.87 -2.26
CA VAL A 94 2.19 11.20 -2.66
C VAL A 94 3.71 11.20 -2.63
N ILE A 95 4.30 11.35 -3.80
CA ILE A 95 5.73 11.20 -4.04
C ILE A 95 6.47 12.49 -3.67
N GLU A 96 7.56 12.38 -2.91
CA GLU A 96 8.36 13.55 -2.53
C GLU A 96 9.25 14.07 -3.69
N ARG A 97 9.54 15.38 -3.68
CA ARG A 97 10.29 16.06 -4.76
C ARG A 97 11.64 15.41 -5.08
N MET A 98 12.34 14.94 -4.05
CA MET A 98 13.69 14.36 -4.17
C MET A 98 13.70 12.83 -4.08
N ILE A 99 12.57 12.17 -4.37
CA ILE A 99 12.46 10.71 -4.30
C ILE A 99 13.58 10.01 -5.10
N SER A 100 13.94 10.56 -6.25
CA SER A 100 14.94 10.00 -7.16
C SER A 100 16.38 10.08 -6.64
N GLN A 101 16.60 10.67 -5.47
CA GLN A 101 17.89 10.73 -4.77
C GLN A 101 17.85 9.96 -3.44
N ASN A 102 16.67 9.46 -3.04
CA ASN A 102 16.50 8.79 -1.77
C ASN A 102 17.02 7.34 -1.86
N ARG A 103 17.98 7.01 -0.99
CA ARG A 103 18.62 5.68 -0.94
C ARG A 103 17.66 4.54 -0.59
N LEU A 104 16.53 4.85 0.03
CA LEU A 104 15.52 3.85 0.39
C LEU A 104 14.73 3.34 -0.82
N LEU A 105 14.82 3.98 -2.00
CA LEU A 105 14.16 3.48 -3.20
C LEU A 105 14.65 2.08 -3.62
N ASP A 106 15.92 1.79 -3.39
CA ASP A 106 16.51 0.47 -3.68
C ASP A 106 16.25 -0.54 -2.56
N ASP A 107 15.75 -0.08 -1.41
CA ASP A 107 15.44 -0.94 -0.27
C ASP A 107 14.07 -1.59 -0.45
N PRO A 108 13.94 -2.93 -0.27
CA PRO A 108 12.66 -3.62 -0.34
C PRO A 108 11.56 -3.00 0.53
N VAL A 109 11.90 -2.34 1.64
CA VAL A 109 10.94 -1.66 2.53
C VAL A 109 10.12 -0.59 1.80
N SER A 110 10.60 -0.05 0.67
CA SER A 110 9.88 0.96 -0.11
C SER A 110 8.74 0.40 -0.96
N HIS A 111 8.66 -0.91 -1.21
CA HIS A 111 7.66 -1.49 -2.10
C HIS A 111 7.08 -2.85 -1.68
N SER A 112 7.84 -3.68 -0.96
CA SER A 112 7.48 -5.09 -0.68
C SER A 112 6.26 -5.24 0.23
N TRP A 113 6.05 -4.30 1.15
CA TRP A 113 4.90 -4.27 2.05
C TRP A 113 3.55 -4.32 1.30
N MET A 114 3.48 -3.79 0.07
CA MET A 114 2.25 -3.84 -0.71
C MET A 114 1.77 -5.26 -1.04
N ARG A 115 2.67 -6.25 -1.01
CA ARG A 115 2.30 -7.66 -1.20
C ARG A 115 1.35 -8.16 -0.11
N GLY A 116 1.36 -7.52 1.06
CA GLY A 116 0.46 -7.80 2.17
C GLY A 116 -0.92 -7.17 2.04
N LEU A 117 -1.18 -6.44 0.95
CA LEU A 117 -2.44 -5.73 0.73
C LEU A 117 -3.17 -6.24 -0.50
N LEU A 118 -4.49 -6.21 -0.41
CA LEU A 118 -5.40 -6.41 -1.52
C LEU A 118 -6.12 -5.08 -1.79
N ALA A 119 -5.61 -4.34 -2.78
CA ALA A 119 -6.15 -3.06 -3.22
C ALA A 119 -6.70 -3.19 -4.65
N ASP A 120 -7.70 -2.39 -5.00
CA ASP A 120 -8.20 -2.32 -6.37
C ASP A 120 -7.30 -1.45 -7.26
N SER A 121 -6.75 -0.38 -6.68
CA SER A 121 -5.87 0.56 -7.36
C SER A 121 -4.83 1.16 -6.44
N VAL A 122 -3.67 1.51 -7.02
CA VAL A 122 -2.63 2.30 -6.37
C VAL A 122 -2.39 3.53 -7.25
N ILE A 123 -2.60 4.71 -6.69
CA ILE A 123 -2.41 5.99 -7.37
C ILE A 123 -1.10 6.60 -6.88
N LEU A 124 -0.21 6.96 -7.78
CA LEU A 124 1.02 7.69 -7.47
C LEU A 124 0.83 9.15 -7.89
N ASP A 125 0.86 10.06 -6.92
CA ASP A 125 0.76 11.49 -7.19
C ASP A 125 2.14 12.06 -7.52
N PHE A 126 2.31 12.46 -8.78
CA PHE A 126 3.56 12.96 -9.35
C PHE A 126 3.59 14.48 -9.48
N SER A 127 2.67 15.19 -8.81
CA SER A 127 2.53 16.66 -8.90
C SER A 127 3.83 17.43 -8.69
N ILE A 128 4.72 16.95 -7.83
CA ILE A 128 5.99 17.60 -7.50
C ILE A 128 7.23 16.92 -8.09
N VAL A 129 7.05 15.85 -8.88
CA VAL A 129 8.14 15.14 -9.55
C VAL A 129 8.51 15.88 -10.84
N GLU A 130 9.76 16.33 -10.93
CA GLU A 130 10.24 17.11 -12.08
C GLU A 130 10.93 16.25 -13.13
N HIS A 131 11.65 15.23 -12.66
CA HIS A 131 12.49 14.37 -13.48
C HIS A 131 12.37 12.92 -13.01
N VAL A 132 12.57 12.01 -13.95
CA VAL A 132 12.60 10.58 -13.69
C VAL A 132 13.96 10.04 -14.09
N ASN A 133 14.59 9.28 -13.20
CA ASN A 133 15.85 8.59 -13.46
C ASN A 133 15.65 7.07 -13.41
N SER A 134 16.71 6.33 -13.71
CA SER A 134 16.69 4.85 -13.72
C SER A 134 16.29 4.24 -12.38
N MET A 135 16.69 4.85 -11.26
CA MET A 135 16.34 4.38 -9.91
C MET A 135 14.82 4.49 -9.67
N LEU A 136 14.22 5.64 -9.97
CA LEU A 136 12.77 5.82 -9.83
C LEU A 136 12.00 4.87 -10.74
N VAL A 137 12.48 4.63 -11.97
CA VAL A 137 11.88 3.66 -12.90
C VAL A 137 11.95 2.24 -12.34
N ALA A 138 13.11 1.82 -11.83
CA ALA A 138 13.29 0.50 -11.23
C ALA A 138 12.34 0.29 -10.04
N TRP A 139 12.26 1.29 -9.16
CA TRP A 139 11.32 1.28 -8.04
C TRP A 139 9.87 1.17 -8.50
N LEU A 140 9.44 1.96 -9.51
CA LEU A 140 8.09 1.89 -10.07
C LEU A 140 7.74 0.50 -10.60
N LEU A 141 8.70 -0.21 -11.21
CA LEU A 141 8.52 -1.58 -11.67
C LEU A 141 8.34 -2.56 -10.51
N GLN A 142 9.17 -2.44 -9.46
CA GLN A 142 9.07 -3.27 -8.25
C GLN A 142 7.75 -3.01 -7.50
N LEU A 143 7.33 -1.75 -7.45
CA LEU A 143 6.06 -1.31 -6.90
C LEU A 143 4.89 -1.92 -7.69
N ALA A 144 4.89 -1.79 -9.03
CA ALA A 144 3.87 -2.38 -9.88
C ALA A 144 3.75 -3.90 -9.70
N GLN A 145 4.87 -4.61 -9.55
CA GLN A 145 4.88 -6.04 -9.29
C GLN A 145 4.34 -6.39 -7.90
N SER A 146 4.72 -5.62 -6.88
CA SER A 146 4.29 -5.83 -5.49
C SER A 146 2.83 -5.48 -5.28
N ALA A 147 2.27 -4.56 -6.08
CA ALA A 147 0.88 -4.12 -6.00
C ALA A 147 -0.12 -5.10 -6.62
N LYS A 148 0.31 -6.02 -7.51
CA LYS A 148 -0.58 -6.93 -8.24
C LYS A 148 -1.49 -7.67 -7.25
N PRO A 149 -2.82 -7.73 -7.46
CA PRO A 149 -3.51 -7.44 -8.72
C PRO A 149 -3.94 -5.98 -8.93
N ALA A 150 -3.61 -5.06 -8.02
CA ALA A 150 -4.05 -3.67 -8.10
C ALA A 150 -3.57 -2.98 -9.38
N ARG A 151 -4.41 -2.10 -9.93
CA ARG A 151 -4.03 -1.26 -11.08
C ARG A 151 -3.21 -0.07 -10.60
N LEU A 152 -2.00 0.08 -11.10
CA LEU A 152 -1.15 1.22 -10.82
C LEU A 152 -1.52 2.38 -11.76
N ARG A 153 -1.63 3.60 -11.22
CA ARG A 153 -1.93 4.81 -11.98
C ARG A 153 -1.03 5.96 -11.57
N LEU A 154 -0.55 6.74 -12.51
CA LEU A 154 0.09 8.03 -12.26
C LEU A 154 -0.97 9.13 -12.33
N ARG A 155 -0.91 10.07 -11.39
CA ARG A 155 -1.79 11.26 -11.32
C ARG A 155 -0.95 12.53 -11.26
N SER A 156 -1.45 13.59 -11.89
CA SER A 156 -0.81 14.92 -11.84
C SER A 156 0.61 14.93 -12.42
N THR A 157 0.86 14.11 -13.44
CA THR A 157 2.20 13.96 -14.01
C THR A 157 2.49 15.10 -14.99
N LYS A 158 3.66 15.73 -14.89
CA LYS A 158 4.08 16.75 -15.87
C LYS A 158 4.22 16.13 -17.28
N PRO A 159 3.85 16.83 -18.37
CA PRO A 159 3.90 16.27 -19.73
C PRO A 159 5.27 15.71 -20.16
N GLN A 160 6.35 16.34 -19.71
CA GLN A 160 7.71 15.86 -19.96
C GLN A 160 7.95 14.48 -19.31
N VAL A 161 7.52 14.31 -18.06
CA VAL A 161 7.64 13.05 -17.33
C VAL A 161 6.76 11.98 -17.99
N GLN A 162 5.52 12.30 -18.38
CA GLN A 162 4.66 11.35 -19.10
C GLN A 162 5.34 10.86 -20.39
N THR A 163 5.97 11.77 -21.14
CA THR A 163 6.70 11.43 -22.37
C THR A 163 7.85 10.47 -22.08
N GLN A 164 8.65 10.75 -21.05
CA GLN A 164 9.75 9.86 -20.63
C GLN A 164 9.23 8.47 -20.23
N MET A 165 8.16 8.39 -19.43
CA MET A 165 7.58 7.10 -19.02
C MET A 165 7.07 6.29 -20.21
N LYS A 166 6.42 6.93 -21.18
CA LYS A 166 5.95 6.29 -22.42
C LYS A 166 7.10 5.82 -23.30
N GLN A 167 8.18 6.59 -23.42
CA GLN A 167 9.39 6.17 -24.13
C GLN A 167 10.01 4.91 -23.51
N LEU A 168 9.92 4.79 -22.18
CA LEU A 168 10.33 3.61 -21.42
C LEU A 168 9.29 2.49 -21.40
N ARG A 169 8.16 2.64 -22.10
CA ARG A 169 7.06 1.67 -22.20
C ARG A 169 6.40 1.32 -20.86
N LEU A 170 6.44 2.22 -19.88
CA LEU A 170 5.83 2.00 -18.57
C LEU A 170 4.30 2.04 -18.61
N ASP A 171 3.73 2.63 -19.66
CA ASP A 171 2.29 2.65 -19.96
C ASP A 171 1.70 1.25 -20.17
N GLN A 172 2.53 0.22 -20.39
CA GLN A 172 2.09 -1.17 -20.44
C GLN A 172 1.81 -1.77 -19.05
N MET A 173 2.35 -1.15 -17.99
CA MET A 173 2.27 -1.64 -16.62
C MET A 173 1.43 -0.74 -15.71
N MET A 174 1.24 0.52 -16.08
CA MET A 174 0.47 1.49 -15.32
C MET A 174 -0.27 2.45 -16.23
N ASP A 175 -1.38 2.98 -15.73
CA ASP A 175 -2.12 4.06 -16.38
C ASP A 175 -1.35 5.37 -16.21
N ILE A 176 -1.09 6.10 -17.30
CA ILE A 176 -0.32 7.35 -17.28
C ILE A 176 -1.24 8.50 -17.69
N GLY A 177 -1.71 9.26 -16.69
CA GLY A 177 -2.54 10.47 -16.84
C GLY A 177 -2.20 11.52 -15.79
#